data_AF-V9DZB2-F1
#
_entry.id   AF-V9DZB2-F1
#
_cell.length_a   1.000
_cell.length_b   1.000
_cell.length_c   1.000
_cell.angle_alpha   90.00
_cell.angle_beta   90.00
_cell.angle_gamma   90.00
#
_symmetry.space_group_name_H-M   'P 1'
#
loop_
_entity.id
_entity.type
_entity.pdbx_description
1 polymer ?
#
loop_
_entity_poly.entity_id
_entity_poly.type
_entity_poly.pdbx_seq_one_letter_code
_entity_poly.pdbx_strand_id
1 'polypeptide(L)'
;MPSLDKSDLVPSDEISYQRVETPRATAVDVKANKDGTSSESDSSEPKLLDEVMNGGPTSFKFASLYRYATTFDKILLGVGIIATGANGALFPLLAIVFGDVLSGFASTPVDMDKVNSAALDYLYIAIFMFITDYISYVAFYYSAERQMKVLRSEALKHMLYMDISWYDE
;
A
#
# COMPACT_ATOMS: atom_id res chain seq x y z
N MET A 1 43.68 40.73 9.21
CA MET A 1 42.36 40.19 9.58
C MET A 1 41.56 41.30 10.22
N PRO A 2 40.58 41.90 9.52
CA PRO A 2 39.67 42.87 10.11
C PRO A 2 38.41 42.14 10.60
N SER A 3 38.08 42.38 11.87
CA SER A 3 36.92 41.87 12.59
C SER A 3 35.61 42.40 11.99
N LEU A 4 34.66 41.50 11.74
CA LEU A 4 33.29 41.84 11.34
C LEU A 4 32.56 42.54 12.49
N ASP A 5 32.08 43.75 12.20
CA ASP A 5 31.26 44.58 13.10
C ASP A 5 29.82 44.02 13.17
N LYS A 6 29.22 44.04 14.35
CA LYS A 6 27.87 43.46 14.62
C LYS A 6 26.72 44.36 14.15
N SER A 7 27.00 45.41 13.40
CA SER A 7 26.03 46.41 12.94
C SER A 7 25.35 46.06 11.60
N ASP A 8 25.83 45.05 10.86
CA ASP A 8 25.24 44.61 9.59
C ASP A 8 24.10 43.57 9.72
N LEU A 9 23.72 43.21 10.96
CA LEU A 9 22.54 42.37 11.22
C LEU A 9 21.32 43.26 11.50
N VAL A 10 20.91 44.04 10.50
CA VAL A 10 19.57 44.65 10.48
C VAL A 10 18.62 43.64 9.83
N PRO A 11 17.53 43.22 10.49
CA PRO A 11 16.55 42.32 9.89
C PRO A 11 15.90 43.02 8.71
N SER A 12 16.05 42.45 7.52
CA SER A 12 15.26 42.82 6.35
C SER A 12 13.78 42.69 6.72
N ASP A 13 13.05 43.80 6.59
CA ASP A 13 11.61 43.96 6.68
C ASP A 13 10.83 42.65 6.80
N GLU A 14 10.18 42.48 7.95
CA GLU A 14 9.04 41.57 8.10
C GLU A 14 8.08 41.82 6.94
N ILE A 15 8.01 40.89 5.99
CA ILE A 15 6.87 40.78 5.10
C ILE A 15 5.69 40.43 6.00
N SER A 16 4.97 41.48 6.40
CA SER A 16 3.74 41.38 7.17
C SER A 16 2.77 40.52 6.38
N TYR A 17 2.44 39.35 6.92
CA TYR A 17 1.41 38.49 6.37
C TYR A 17 0.07 39.23 6.45
N GLN A 18 -0.39 39.77 5.32
CA GLN A 18 -1.72 40.35 5.24
C GLN A 18 -2.72 39.22 5.03
N ARG A 19 -3.35 38.77 6.12
CA ARG A 19 -4.44 37.78 6.07
C ARG A 19 -5.58 38.36 5.24
N VAL A 20 -5.90 37.72 4.12
CA VAL A 20 -7.08 38.06 3.32
C VAL A 20 -8.30 37.62 4.11
N GLU A 21 -9.00 38.56 4.73
CA GLU A 21 -10.32 38.29 5.31
C GLU A 21 -11.32 38.12 4.17
N THR A 22 -11.72 36.88 3.91
CA THR A 22 -12.89 36.60 3.07
C THR A 22 -14.11 37.24 3.71
N PRO A 23 -15.01 37.92 2.96
CA PRO A 23 -16.21 38.53 3.51
C PRO A 23 -17.03 37.50 4.29
N ARG A 24 -16.95 37.57 5.62
CA ARG A 24 -17.75 36.75 6.52
C ARG A 24 -19.20 37.12 6.26
N ALA A 25 -20.01 36.13 5.85
CA ALA A 25 -21.43 36.31 5.60
C ALA A 25 -22.06 37.08 6.77
N THR A 26 -22.60 38.26 6.47
CA THR A 26 -23.38 39.07 7.39
C THR A 26 -24.46 38.21 8.04
N ALA A 27 -24.48 38.20 9.37
CA ALA A 27 -25.48 37.50 10.17
C ALA A 27 -26.89 37.89 9.70
N VAL A 28 -27.70 36.90 9.34
CA VAL A 28 -29.13 37.08 9.12
C VAL A 28 -29.82 36.91 10.47
N ASP A 29 -30.34 38.00 11.01
CA ASP A 29 -31.22 38.02 12.19
C ASP A 29 -32.49 37.21 11.91
N VAL A 30 -32.64 36.06 12.56
CA VAL A 30 -33.91 35.31 12.58
C VAL A 30 -34.66 35.66 13.86
N LYS A 31 -35.81 36.32 13.68
CA LYS A 31 -36.74 36.73 14.73
C LYS A 31 -37.19 35.54 15.59
N ALA A 32 -37.15 35.77 16.91
CA ALA A 32 -37.68 34.91 17.95
C ALA A 32 -39.18 34.60 17.79
N ASN A 33 -39.55 33.35 18.03
CA ASN A 33 -40.89 33.00 18.53
C ASN A 33 -40.74 32.26 19.86
N LYS A 34 -41.40 32.80 20.90
CA LYS A 34 -41.45 32.26 22.27
C LYS A 34 -42.62 31.29 22.35
N ASP A 35 -42.39 30.08 22.86
CA ASP A 35 -43.38 29.38 23.67
C ASP A 35 -42.71 28.38 24.63
N GLY A 36 -43.11 28.44 25.91
CA GLY A 36 -43.20 27.28 26.80
C GLY A 36 -41.95 26.74 27.51
N THR A 37 -41.70 27.25 28.71
CA THR A 37 -40.87 26.74 29.82
C THR A 37 -41.00 25.25 30.17
N SER A 38 -39.88 24.53 30.33
CA SER A 38 -39.47 23.89 31.60
C SER A 38 -38.09 23.22 31.50
N SER A 39 -37.25 23.52 32.48
CA SER A 39 -35.89 23.00 32.71
C SER A 39 -35.77 21.48 32.62
N GLU A 40 -34.70 21.00 31.99
CA GLU A 40 -33.85 19.96 32.58
C GLU A 40 -32.47 20.01 31.92
N SER A 41 -31.46 20.18 32.78
CA SER A 41 -30.06 19.97 32.47
C SER A 41 -29.84 18.51 32.09
N ASP A 42 -29.40 18.23 30.87
CA ASP A 42 -28.73 16.95 30.63
C ASP A 42 -27.57 17.11 29.65
N SER A 43 -26.39 17.04 30.26
CA SER A 43 -25.08 16.85 29.65
C SER A 43 -25.14 15.75 28.59
N SER A 44 -25.07 16.13 27.31
CA SER A 44 -24.95 15.15 26.24
C SER A 44 -24.21 15.71 25.02
N GLU A 45 -22.95 16.09 25.21
CA GLU A 45 -21.95 15.80 24.18
C GLU A 45 -21.48 14.35 24.34
N PRO A 46 -22.06 13.41 23.57
CA PRO A 46 -21.24 12.30 23.08
C PRO A 46 -21.41 12.06 21.57
N LYS A 47 -22.23 12.84 20.85
CA LYS A 47 -22.62 12.47 19.48
C LYS A 47 -21.54 12.68 18.42
N LEU A 48 -20.61 13.63 18.61
CA LEU A 48 -19.55 13.90 17.63
C LEU A 48 -18.37 12.93 17.77
N LEU A 49 -18.08 12.47 18.98
CA LEU A 49 -17.03 11.47 19.21
C LEU A 49 -17.49 10.06 18.78
N ASP A 50 -18.77 9.71 18.95
CA ASP A 50 -19.27 8.39 18.52
C ASP A 50 -19.35 8.23 16.98
N GLU A 51 -19.48 9.32 16.23
CA GLU A 51 -19.48 9.28 14.75
C GLU A 51 -18.06 9.11 14.18
N VAL A 52 -17.05 9.69 14.83
CA VAL A 52 -15.63 9.52 14.49
C VAL A 52 -15.08 8.18 15.03
N MET A 53 -15.54 7.72 16.20
CA MET A 53 -15.12 6.46 16.84
C MET A 53 -15.77 5.21 16.24
N ASN A 54 -16.93 5.33 15.57
CA ASN A 54 -17.51 4.24 14.75
C ASN A 54 -17.04 4.25 13.29
N GLY A 55 -16.14 5.16 12.91
CA GLY A 55 -15.40 5.14 11.65
C GLY A 55 -14.23 4.14 11.63
N GLY A 56 -14.33 3.05 12.40
CA GLY A 56 -13.33 1.97 12.40
C GLY A 56 -13.17 1.41 10.98
N PRO A 57 -12.00 0.86 10.61
CA PRO A 57 -11.72 0.44 9.25
C PRO A 57 -12.80 -0.53 8.82
N THR A 58 -13.69 -0.07 7.95
CA THR A 58 -14.74 -0.90 7.37
C THR A 58 -14.00 -2.03 6.67
N SER A 59 -14.18 -3.25 7.18
CA SER A 59 -13.48 -4.42 6.65
C SER A 59 -13.93 -4.64 5.21
N PHE A 60 -13.12 -4.17 4.27
CA PHE A 60 -13.37 -4.36 2.85
C PHE A 60 -12.84 -5.73 2.43
N LYS A 61 -13.64 -6.46 1.64
CA LYS A 61 -13.20 -7.72 1.05
C LYS A 61 -11.95 -7.47 0.20
N PHE A 62 -10.88 -8.27 0.37
CA PHE A 62 -9.67 -8.18 -0.45
C PHE A 62 -9.94 -8.21 -1.96
N ALA A 63 -10.98 -8.94 -2.38
CA ALA A 63 -11.43 -8.97 -3.78
C ALA A 63 -11.89 -7.59 -4.30
N SER A 64 -12.32 -6.67 -3.43
CA SER A 64 -12.67 -5.29 -3.79
C SER A 64 -11.45 -4.47 -4.21
N LEU A 65 -10.24 -4.87 -3.81
CA LEU A 65 -9.00 -4.22 -4.25
C LEU A 65 -8.75 -4.46 -5.74
N TYR A 66 -9.19 -5.62 -6.25
CA TYR A 66 -9.14 -5.98 -7.66
C TYR A 66 -10.37 -5.52 -8.45
N ARG A 67 -11.19 -4.60 -7.90
CA ARG A 67 -12.39 -4.08 -8.57
C ARG A 67 -12.06 -3.41 -9.91
N TYR A 68 -10.89 -2.80 -10.04
CA TYR A 68 -10.41 -2.18 -11.27
C TYR A 68 -9.53 -3.10 -12.13
N ALA A 69 -9.34 -4.37 -11.73
CA ALA A 69 -8.55 -5.32 -12.48
C ALA A 69 -9.32 -5.79 -13.72
N THR A 70 -8.69 -5.64 -14.88
CA THR A 70 -9.26 -6.04 -16.17
C THR A 70 -9.21 -7.56 -16.31
N THR A 71 -10.02 -8.14 -17.21
CA THR A 71 -10.06 -9.59 -17.44
C THR A 71 -8.68 -10.18 -17.77
N PHE A 72 -7.83 -9.43 -18.49
CA PHE A 72 -6.45 -9.80 -18.76
C PHE A 72 -5.58 -9.84 -17.49
N ASP A 73 -5.72 -8.86 -16.59
CA ASP A 73 -4.94 -8.78 -15.35
C ASP A 73 -5.28 -9.93 -14.41
N LYS A 74 -6.54 -10.40 -14.40
CA LYS A 74 -6.99 -11.57 -13.65
C LYS A 74 -6.35 -12.87 -14.16
N ILE A 75 -6.16 -13.00 -15.48
CA ILE A 75 -5.48 -14.15 -16.08
C ILE A 75 -4.00 -14.12 -15.70
N LEU A 76 -3.34 -12.96 -15.84
CA LEU A 76 -1.93 -12.79 -15.45
C LEU A 76 -1.72 -13.11 -13.97
N LEU A 77 -2.62 -12.65 -13.10
CA LEU A 77 -2.59 -12.95 -11.67
C LEU A 77 -2.71 -14.45 -11.42
N GLY A 78 -3.65 -15.13 -12.09
CA GLY A 78 -3.82 -16.58 -11.96
C GLY A 78 -2.57 -17.35 -12.38
N VAL A 79 -1.97 -16.98 -13.52
CA VAL A 79 -0.72 -17.59 -14.00
C VAL A 79 0.43 -17.34 -13.02
N GLY A 80 0.56 -16.12 -12.51
CA GLY A 80 1.59 -15.77 -11.52
C GLY A 80 1.46 -16.55 -10.21
N ILE A 81 0.23 -16.74 -9.73
CA ILE A 81 -0.02 -17.53 -8.51
C ILE A 81 0.34 -19.00 -8.71
N ILE A 82 -0.04 -19.59 -9.84
CA ILE A 82 0.29 -20.99 -10.15
C ILE A 82 1.80 -21.18 -10.26
N ALA A 83 2.47 -20.27 -10.98
CA ALA A 83 3.91 -20.31 -11.17
C ALA A 83 4.66 -20.11 -9.83
N THR A 84 4.29 -19.13 -9.01
CA THR A 84 4.90 -18.93 -7.69
C THR A 84 4.62 -20.10 -6.74
N GLY A 85 3.42 -20.69 -6.83
CA GLY A 85 3.08 -21.92 -6.11
C GLY A 85 3.99 -23.09 -6.49
N ALA A 86 4.25 -23.28 -7.79
CA ALA A 86 5.21 -24.26 -8.27
C ALA A 86 6.64 -23.97 -7.77
N ASN A 87 7.06 -22.70 -7.77
CA ASN A 87 8.36 -22.29 -7.22
C ASN A 87 8.48 -22.61 -5.72
N GLY A 88 7.41 -22.43 -4.95
CA GLY A 88 7.38 -22.81 -3.53
C GLY A 88 7.65 -24.30 -3.28
N ALA A 89 7.23 -25.17 -4.21
CA ALA A 89 7.48 -26.61 -4.14
C ALA A 89 8.93 -27.02 -4.47
N LEU A 90 9.78 -26.10 -4.96
CA LEU A 90 11.18 -26.40 -5.25
C LEU A 90 12.02 -26.58 -3.98
N PHE A 91 11.69 -25.90 -2.88
CA PHE A 91 12.42 -26.05 -1.61
C PHE A 91 12.45 -27.51 -1.09
N PRO A 92 11.32 -28.23 -0.97
CA PRO A 92 11.37 -29.64 -0.58
C PRO A 92 12.04 -30.53 -1.66
N LEU A 93 11.93 -30.18 -2.94
CA LEU A 93 12.55 -30.92 -4.03
C LEU A 93 14.09 -30.81 -3.97
N LEU A 94 14.63 -29.63 -3.66
CA LEU A 94 16.06 -29.42 -3.40
C LEU A 94 16.56 -30.29 -2.23
N ALA A 95 15.74 -30.49 -1.20
CA ALA A 95 16.07 -31.33 -0.06
C ALA A 95 16.13 -32.83 -0.42
N ILE A 96 15.25 -33.30 -1.32
CA ILE A 96 15.27 -34.69 -1.81
C ILE A 96 16.56 -34.96 -2.60
N VAL A 97 16.88 -34.10 -3.57
CA VAL A 97 18.10 -34.25 -4.38
C VAL A 97 19.36 -34.14 -3.51
N PHE A 98 19.33 -33.32 -2.46
CA PHE A 98 20.44 -33.25 -1.50
C PHE A 98 20.65 -34.59 -0.77
N GLY A 99 19.56 -35.30 -0.44
CA GLY A 99 19.62 -36.64 0.13
C GLY A 99 20.29 -37.66 -0.81
N ASP A 100 20.06 -37.55 -2.11
CA ASP A 100 20.68 -38.43 -3.11
C ASP A 100 22.19 -38.17 -3.22
N VAL A 101 22.61 -36.91 -3.19
CA VAL A 101 24.03 -36.52 -3.13
C VAL A 101 24.70 -37.09 -1.87
N LEU A 102 24.06 -36.93 -0.71
CA LEU A 102 24.59 -37.44 0.55
C LEU A 102 24.72 -38.96 0.54
N SER A 103 23.75 -39.66 -0.05
CA SER A 103 23.76 -41.12 -0.20
C SER A 103 24.87 -41.60 -1.14
N GLY A 104 25.13 -40.85 -2.22
CA GLY A 104 26.24 -41.10 -3.14
C GLY A 104 27.60 -41.00 -2.44
N PHE A 105 27.79 -39.98 -1.60
CA PHE A 105 29.01 -39.80 -0.81
C PHE A 105 29.15 -40.77 0.36
N ALA A 106 28.04 -41.22 0.96
CA ALA A 106 28.06 -42.18 2.06
C ALA A 106 28.39 -43.61 1.60
N SER A 107 28.28 -43.91 0.30
CA SER A 107 28.61 -45.21 -0.28
C SER A 107 30.13 -45.40 -0.33
N THR A 108 30.63 -46.59 0.01
CA THR A 108 32.07 -46.94 -0.10
C THR A 108 32.25 -48.14 -1.04
N PRO A 109 32.95 -47.99 -2.19
CA PRO A 109 33.52 -46.76 -2.74
C PRO A 109 32.43 -45.75 -3.15
N VAL A 110 32.81 -44.46 -3.25
CA VAL A 110 31.88 -43.37 -3.59
C VAL A 110 31.25 -43.62 -4.96
N ASP A 111 29.93 -43.56 -5.01
CA ASP A 111 29.14 -43.72 -6.23
C ASP A 111 29.11 -42.40 -6.99
N MET A 112 30.08 -42.20 -7.88
CA MET A 112 30.22 -40.99 -8.69
C MET A 112 29.08 -40.80 -9.68
N ASP A 113 28.46 -41.89 -10.13
CA ASP A 113 27.36 -41.82 -11.10
C ASP A 113 26.11 -41.20 -10.45
N LYS A 114 25.83 -41.56 -9.19
CA LYS A 114 24.76 -40.90 -8.40
C LYS A 114 25.01 -39.42 -8.18
N VAL A 115 26.23 -39.04 -7.82
CA VAL A 115 26.58 -37.63 -7.57
C VAL A 115 26.46 -36.82 -8.86
N ASN A 116 26.91 -37.36 -9.99
CA ASN A 116 26.80 -36.70 -11.28
C ASN A 116 25.34 -36.58 -11.75
N SER A 117 24.50 -37.60 -11.52
CA SER A 117 23.06 -37.54 -11.80
C SER A 117 22.39 -36.44 -10.97
N ALA A 118 22.66 -36.39 -9.66
CA ALA A 118 22.08 -35.38 -8.78
C ALA A 118 22.54 -33.95 -9.15
N ALA A 119 23.77 -33.79 -9.65
CA ALA A 119 24.23 -32.50 -10.18
C ALA A 119 23.43 -32.05 -11.42
N LEU A 120 23.07 -32.98 -12.32
CA LEU A 120 22.18 -32.68 -13.44
C LEU A 120 20.76 -32.35 -12.97
N ASP A 121 20.25 -33.04 -11.95
CA ASP A 121 18.93 -32.72 -11.38
C ASP A 121 18.90 -31.30 -10.80
N TYR A 122 19.95 -30.87 -10.09
CA TYR A 122 20.08 -29.48 -9.66
C TYR A 122 20.09 -28.48 -10.81
N LEU A 123 20.72 -28.80 -11.94
CA LEU A 123 20.72 -27.95 -13.12
C LEU A 123 19.30 -27.79 -13.70
N TYR A 124 18.53 -28.87 -13.80
CA TYR A 124 17.15 -28.81 -14.28
C TYR A 124 16.25 -28.00 -13.34
N ILE A 125 16.41 -28.18 -12.04
CA ILE A 125 15.67 -27.40 -11.02
C ILE A 125 16.00 -25.91 -11.16
N ALA A 126 17.28 -25.55 -11.32
CA ALA A 126 17.70 -24.16 -11.48
C ALA A 126 17.10 -23.50 -12.73
N ILE A 127 17.07 -24.20 -13.87
CA ILE A 127 16.44 -23.70 -15.10
C ILE A 127 14.94 -23.52 -14.90
N PHE A 128 14.26 -24.52 -14.32
CA PHE A 128 12.83 -24.46 -14.06
C PHE A 128 12.48 -23.31 -13.09
N MET A 129 13.28 -23.14 -12.04
CA MET A 129 13.16 -22.06 -11.07
C MET A 129 13.27 -20.71 -11.77
N PHE A 130 14.31 -20.51 -12.58
CA PHE A 130 14.56 -19.26 -13.28
C PHE A 130 13.38 -18.87 -14.19
N ILE A 131 12.87 -19.82 -14.98
CA ILE A 131 11.74 -19.58 -15.89
C ILE A 131 10.47 -19.24 -15.11
N THR A 132 10.15 -20.05 -14.11
CA THR A 132 8.91 -19.92 -13.33
C THR A 132 8.89 -18.63 -12.50
N ASP A 133 10.03 -18.28 -11.91
CA ASP A 133 10.18 -17.06 -11.12
C ASP A 133 10.14 -15.81 -12.02
N TYR A 134 10.80 -15.85 -13.18
CA TYR A 134 10.75 -14.76 -14.16
C TYR A 134 9.32 -14.50 -14.67
N ILE A 135 8.59 -15.55 -15.05
CA ILE A 135 7.20 -15.43 -15.52
C ILE A 135 6.31 -14.87 -14.41
N SER A 136 6.44 -15.38 -13.19
CA SER A 136 5.70 -14.88 -12.02
C SER A 136 5.97 -13.40 -11.79
N TYR A 137 7.25 -13.02 -11.76
CA TYR A 137 7.68 -11.66 -11.52
C TYR A 137 7.11 -10.70 -12.56
N VAL A 138 7.25 -11.00 -13.85
CA VAL A 138 6.72 -10.16 -14.94
C VAL A 138 5.19 -10.05 -14.87
N ALA A 139 4.50 -11.17 -14.61
CA ALA A 139 3.04 -11.18 -14.52
C ALA A 139 2.52 -10.30 -13.36
N PHE A 140 3.12 -10.43 -12.16
CA PHE A 140 2.76 -9.60 -11.01
C PHE A 140 3.14 -8.13 -11.20
N TYR A 141 4.34 -7.86 -11.72
CA TYR A 141 4.81 -6.52 -11.98
C TYR A 141 3.88 -5.76 -12.93
N TYR A 142 3.56 -6.36 -14.08
CA TYR A 142 2.69 -5.73 -15.07
C TYR A 142 1.27 -5.51 -14.56
N SER A 143 0.70 -6.51 -13.87
CA SER A 143 -0.62 -6.39 -13.23
C SER A 143 -0.64 -5.26 -12.19
N ALA A 144 0.40 -5.16 -11.35
CA ALA A 144 0.49 -4.14 -10.31
C ALA A 144 0.58 -2.72 -10.90
N GLU A 145 1.40 -2.51 -11.92
CA GLU A 145 1.50 -1.20 -12.59
C GLU A 145 0.14 -0.72 -13.11
N ARG A 146 -0.59 -1.61 -13.78
CA ARG A 146 -1.85 -1.24 -14.41
C ARG A 146 -2.91 -0.89 -13.38
N GLN A 147 -3.04 -1.69 -12.33
CA GLN A 147 -3.97 -1.41 -11.23
C GLN A 147 -3.61 -0.10 -10.52
N MET A 148 -2.32 0.13 -10.28
CA MET A 148 -1.84 1.34 -9.63
C MET A 148 -2.13 2.61 -10.45
N LYS A 149 -2.01 2.55 -11.78
CA LYS A 149 -2.34 3.68 -12.67
C LYS A 149 -3.82 4.07 -12.55
N VAL A 150 -4.73 3.09 -12.59
CA VAL A 150 -6.18 3.32 -12.46
C VAL A 150 -6.55 3.82 -11.07
N LEU A 151 -5.97 3.21 -10.03
CA LEU A 151 -6.20 3.62 -8.65
C LEU A 151 -5.79 5.07 -8.42
N ARG A 152 -4.60 5.46 -8.90
CA ARG A 152 -4.11 6.84 -8.76
C ARG A 152 -4.96 7.85 -9.54
N SER A 153 -5.43 7.50 -10.73
CA SER A 153 -6.29 8.41 -11.50
C SER A 153 -7.63 8.64 -10.82
N GLU A 154 -8.26 7.59 -10.29
CA GLU A 154 -9.55 7.70 -9.60
C GLU A 154 -9.41 8.41 -8.25
N ALA A 155 -8.33 8.13 -7.51
CA ALA A 155 -8.05 8.80 -6.23
C ALA A 155 -7.83 10.30 -6.42
N LEU A 156 -7.01 10.70 -7.40
CA LEU A 156 -6.75 12.13 -7.67
C LEU A 156 -8.01 12.84 -8.17
N LYS A 157 -8.81 12.17 -9.00
CA LYS A 157 -10.11 12.70 -9.43
C LYS A 157 -11.02 12.91 -8.21
N HIS A 158 -11.18 11.92 -7.34
CA HIS A 158 -11.99 12.09 -6.13
C HIS A 158 -11.48 13.21 -5.25
N MET A 159 -10.16 13.31 -5.05
CA MET A 159 -9.56 14.38 -4.27
C MET A 159 -9.95 15.75 -4.81
N LEU A 160 -9.80 16.00 -6.11
CA LEU A 160 -10.12 17.30 -6.71
C LEU A 160 -11.60 17.71 -6.64
N TYR A 161 -12.52 16.78 -6.36
CA TYR A 161 -13.96 17.04 -6.28
C TYR A 161 -14.50 17.04 -4.84
N MET A 162 -13.64 16.96 -3.83
CA MET A 162 -14.09 17.08 -2.44
C MET A 162 -14.48 18.52 -2.09
N ASP A 163 -15.48 18.68 -1.24
CA ASP A 163 -15.97 19.99 -0.80
C ASP A 163 -14.88 20.76 -0.03
N ILE A 164 -14.87 22.09 -0.15
CA ILE A 164 -13.87 22.95 0.53
C ILE A 164 -13.86 22.75 2.05
N SER A 165 -15.00 22.40 2.64
CA SER A 165 -15.13 22.11 4.08
C SER A 165 -14.35 20.87 4.51
N TRP A 166 -14.14 19.90 3.62
CA TRP A 166 -13.31 18.72 3.92
C TRP A 166 -11.81 19.07 3.99
N TYR A 167 -11.39 20.13 3.29
CA TYR A 167 -10.00 20.60 3.33
C TYR A 167 -9.69 21.51 4.52
N ASP A 168 -10.72 22.05 5.18
CA ASP A 168 -10.59 22.97 6.32
C ASP A 168 -10.63 22.23 7.67
N GLU A 169 -11.03 20.95 7.65
CA GLU A 169 -10.97 20.01 8.78
C GLU A 169 -9.61 19.30 8.83
#